data_AF-A0A8J1J2B7-F1
#
_entry.id   AF-A0A8J1J2B7-F1
#
_cell.length_a   1.000
_cell.length_b   1.000
_cell.length_c   1.000
_cell.angle_alpha   90.00
_cell.angle_beta   90.00
_cell.angle_gamma   90.00
#
_symmetry.space_group_name_H-M   'P 1'
#
loop_
_entity.id
_entity.type
_entity.pdbx_description
1 polymer ?
#
loop_
_entity_poly.entity_id
_entity_poly.type
_entity_poly.pdbx_seq_one_letter_code
_entity_poly.pdbx_strand_id
1 'polypeptide(L)'
;MAAPAICSLGKDLANSIVTFLPLDEANQAKKNNIYQIRLKRVQDDEWSISLFTLCSEGWECDGVVYPKITWMKNELLSKLAKWSTEDKKSEFKSTLSLIAVDKYSQLYQCLKEKYRDMVKVWPEVTDPEKFVYEDVAIATYLLILWEEERSQKQLREKQSFVDLGCGNGLLVHILSNEGHPGRGIDVRRRKIWDMYGPQTILEESAILPNDDYLFPDTDWIIGNHSDELTPWLPVIASRSSYSCCYFVLPCCFFNFYGKYNRKSTKKTQYREYLDFVKEVGDQCGFNVEEDCLRIPSTKRVCLIGMSRTYPPTQEKLIDEQRTLYIKSQHTDSLGLSSKSSLDQDDSRHLDCHASDTQVGNLDSSLVPPEKLTESWMPGFQPREKEERIRNCALLPRDFIDKTVLQVAKLLLDSNSEEKDPRINDQSKSVWDTGRSLTLREVAEHLEVDTLQKLKNECGGLQTLLRNNHQVFEVINSNVSIRDWRQEVHTNTNKRRPEAKRTAPSDVLKTRLCWFYVNHPSGCPRAAESCPYAHGAEELRPSLMPRKNRNSAPDGYCSSSLVLM
;
A
#
# COMPACT_ATOMS: atom_id res chain seq x y z
N MET A 1 -13.79 -24.36 -26.30
CA MET A 1 -12.87 -24.01 -27.40
C MET A 1 -11.76 -23.18 -26.79
N ALA A 2 -10.48 -23.51 -27.04
CA ALA A 2 -9.37 -22.69 -26.57
C ALA A 2 -9.50 -21.28 -27.18
N ALA A 3 -9.24 -20.24 -26.40
CA ALA A 3 -9.17 -18.88 -26.93
C ALA A 3 -8.10 -18.85 -28.05
N PRO A 4 -8.37 -18.21 -29.20
CA PRO A 4 -7.38 -18.11 -30.27
C PRO A 4 -6.14 -17.38 -29.74
N ALA A 5 -4.97 -17.91 -30.07
CA ALA A 5 -3.72 -17.29 -29.67
C ALA A 5 -3.65 -15.91 -30.34
N ILE A 6 -3.40 -14.85 -29.59
CA ILE A 6 -3.43 -13.48 -30.14
C ILE A 6 -2.22 -13.17 -31.04
N CYS A 7 -1.09 -13.83 -30.77
CA CYS A 7 0.16 -13.64 -31.49
C CYS A 7 0.99 -14.92 -31.47
N SER A 8 1.58 -15.26 -32.61
CA SER A 8 2.63 -16.28 -32.72
C SER A 8 4.02 -15.63 -32.65
N LEU A 9 5.00 -16.38 -32.13
CA LEU A 9 6.36 -15.90 -31.93
C LEU A 9 7.34 -16.71 -32.79
N GLY A 10 7.90 -16.07 -33.82
CA GLY A 10 9.01 -16.62 -34.60
C GLY A 10 10.34 -16.27 -33.94
N LYS A 11 11.09 -17.27 -33.48
CA LYS A 11 12.42 -17.08 -32.87
C LYS A 11 13.51 -17.54 -33.85
N ASP A 12 14.31 -16.59 -34.33
CA ASP A 12 15.55 -16.87 -35.04
C ASP A 12 16.72 -16.54 -34.10
N LEU A 13 17.10 -17.52 -33.30
CA LEU A 13 18.15 -17.37 -32.29
C LEU A 13 19.54 -17.21 -32.91
N ALA A 14 19.76 -17.76 -34.11
CA ALA A 14 21.04 -17.65 -34.81
C ALA A 14 21.34 -16.19 -35.20
N ASN A 15 20.30 -15.47 -35.64
CA ASN A 15 20.42 -14.05 -35.98
C ASN A 15 20.01 -13.12 -34.84
N SER A 16 19.66 -13.65 -33.67
CA SER A 16 19.14 -12.89 -32.53
C SER A 16 17.93 -12.01 -32.88
N ILE A 17 17.00 -12.58 -33.66
CA ILE A 17 15.76 -11.93 -34.11
C ILE A 17 14.55 -12.63 -33.48
N VAL A 18 13.64 -11.82 -32.97
CA VAL A 18 12.32 -12.27 -32.53
C VAL A 18 11.26 -11.56 -33.36
N THR A 19 10.40 -12.33 -34.02
CA THR A 19 9.31 -11.84 -34.86
C THR A 19 7.98 -12.09 -34.18
N PHE A 20 7.18 -11.04 -34.05
CA PHE A 20 5.84 -11.10 -33.50
C PHE A 20 4.84 -11.09 -34.66
N LEU A 21 4.07 -12.17 -34.77
CA LEU A 21 3.10 -12.42 -35.84
C LEU A 21 1.69 -12.40 -35.26
N PRO A 22 0.93 -11.31 -35.42
CA PRO A 22 -0.48 -11.26 -35.05
C PRO A 22 -1.28 -12.38 -35.72
N LEU A 23 -2.21 -12.98 -34.97
CA LEU A 23 -3.14 -13.97 -35.50
C LEU A 23 -4.57 -13.39 -35.56
N ASP A 24 -5.39 -13.90 -36.47
CA ASP A 24 -6.82 -13.65 -36.51
C ASP A 24 -7.63 -14.66 -35.67
N GLU A 25 -8.95 -14.51 -35.63
CA GLU A 25 -9.85 -15.40 -34.87
C GLU A 25 -9.81 -16.85 -35.36
N ALA A 26 -9.32 -17.10 -36.58
CA ALA A 26 -9.10 -18.43 -37.16
C ALA A 26 -7.67 -18.95 -36.94
N ASN A 27 -6.86 -18.29 -36.09
CA ASN A 27 -5.44 -18.55 -35.85
C ASN A 27 -4.55 -18.45 -37.12
N GLN A 28 -4.96 -17.68 -38.13
CA GLN A 28 -4.14 -17.40 -39.31
C GLN A 28 -3.33 -16.12 -39.10
N ALA A 29 -2.11 -16.10 -39.63
CA ALA A 29 -1.24 -14.93 -39.50
C ALA A 29 -1.80 -13.74 -40.28
N LYS A 30 -2.07 -12.64 -39.57
CA LYS A 30 -2.43 -11.38 -40.21
C LYS A 30 -1.21 -10.79 -40.91
N LYS A 31 -1.46 -10.05 -41.99
CA LYS A 31 -0.42 -9.35 -42.76
C LYS A 31 -0.03 -8.00 -42.16
N ASN A 32 -0.89 -7.41 -41.33
CA ASN A 32 -0.64 -6.16 -40.62
C ASN A 32 -0.07 -6.42 -39.21
N ASN A 33 0.43 -5.36 -38.56
CA ASN A 33 0.89 -5.38 -37.17
C ASN A 33 2.09 -6.30 -36.86
N ILE A 34 2.78 -6.79 -37.90
CA ILE A 34 3.99 -7.61 -37.75
C ILE A 34 5.17 -6.72 -37.38
N TYR A 35 5.89 -7.08 -36.32
CA TYR A 35 7.12 -6.40 -35.92
C TYR A 35 8.21 -7.37 -35.49
N GLN A 36 9.45 -6.93 -35.63
CA GLN A 36 10.64 -7.67 -35.25
C GLN A 36 11.47 -6.88 -34.25
N ILE A 37 12.02 -7.58 -33.28
CA ILE A 37 13.05 -7.08 -32.38
C ILE A 37 14.34 -7.81 -32.73
N ARG A 38 15.40 -7.06 -33.01
CA ARG A 38 16.72 -7.58 -33.34
C ARG A 38 17.73 -7.11 -32.31
N LEU A 39 18.51 -8.03 -31.78
CA LEU A 39 19.66 -7.74 -30.95
C LEU A 39 20.92 -7.90 -31.81
N LYS A 40 21.79 -6.88 -31.84
CA LYS A 40 23.03 -6.91 -32.62
C LYS A 40 24.19 -6.41 -31.77
N ARG A 41 25.28 -7.19 -31.75
CA ARG A 41 26.55 -6.77 -31.15
C ARG A 41 27.22 -5.71 -32.03
N VAL A 42 27.58 -4.56 -31.44
CA VAL A 42 28.19 -3.43 -32.16
C VAL A 42 29.70 -3.50 -32.05
N GLN A 43 30.25 -3.42 -30.84
CA GLN A 43 31.68 -3.56 -30.51
C GLN A 43 31.82 -4.16 -29.10
N ASP A 44 32.86 -4.96 -28.84
CA ASP A 44 33.14 -5.58 -27.53
C ASP A 44 31.88 -6.12 -26.79
N ASP A 45 31.51 -5.48 -25.67
CA ASP A 45 30.36 -5.71 -24.79
C ASP A 45 29.15 -4.78 -25.08
N GLU A 46 29.22 -3.98 -26.14
CA GLU A 46 28.14 -3.08 -26.55
C GLU A 46 27.12 -3.78 -27.46
N TRP A 47 25.88 -3.79 -27.00
CA TRP A 47 24.74 -4.38 -27.70
C TRP A 47 23.73 -3.31 -28.12
N SER A 48 23.21 -3.46 -29.33
CA SER A 48 22.12 -2.63 -29.86
C SER A 48 20.83 -3.44 -29.97
N ILE A 49 19.71 -2.85 -29.54
CA ILE A 49 18.37 -3.41 -29.72
C ILE A 49 17.65 -2.53 -30.73
N SER A 50 17.18 -3.14 -31.82
CA SER A 50 16.45 -2.46 -32.89
C SER A 50 15.05 -3.04 -33.05
N LEU A 51 14.07 -2.16 -33.27
CA LEU A 51 12.68 -2.51 -33.55
C LEU A 51 12.36 -2.21 -35.02
N PHE A 52 11.84 -3.20 -35.75
CA PHE A 52 11.40 -3.06 -37.14
C PHE A 52 9.91 -3.38 -37.23
N THR A 53 9.10 -2.43 -37.72
CA THR A 53 7.70 -2.70 -38.11
C THR A 53 7.69 -3.11 -39.58
N LEU A 54 7.35 -4.35 -39.88
CA LEU A 54 7.47 -4.90 -41.24
C LEU A 54 6.38 -4.40 -42.19
N CYS A 55 5.23 -3.99 -41.66
CA CYS A 55 4.14 -3.36 -42.42
C CYS A 55 3.52 -2.25 -41.57
N SER A 56 4.00 -1.01 -41.75
CA SER A 56 3.45 0.18 -41.05
C SER A 56 2.19 0.72 -41.70
N GLU A 57 2.01 0.48 -43.00
CA GLU A 57 0.79 0.82 -43.73
C GLU A 57 -0.33 -0.15 -43.30
N GLY A 58 -1.35 0.37 -42.61
CA GLY A 58 -2.43 -0.45 -42.06
C GLY A 58 -2.18 -1.00 -40.65
N TRP A 59 -1.25 -0.41 -39.87
CA TRP A 59 -1.09 -0.75 -38.45
C TRP A 59 -2.34 -0.37 -37.65
N GLU A 60 -3.07 -1.38 -37.19
CA GLU A 60 -4.19 -1.20 -36.28
C GLU A 60 -3.67 -1.04 -34.86
N CYS A 61 -4.16 -0.07 -34.08
CA CYS A 61 -3.76 0.04 -32.69
C CYS A 61 -4.99 0.17 -31.80
N ASP A 62 -5.14 -0.81 -30.91
CA ASP A 62 -6.05 -0.73 -29.77
C ASP A 62 -5.29 -0.30 -28.50
N GLY A 63 -3.95 -0.32 -28.52
CA GLY A 63 -3.09 0.00 -27.39
C GLY A 63 -2.98 -1.11 -26.36
N VAL A 64 -3.49 -2.31 -26.64
CA VAL A 64 -3.67 -3.41 -25.70
C VAL A 64 -3.08 -4.69 -26.29
N VAL A 65 -3.72 -5.22 -27.33
CA VAL A 65 -3.24 -6.36 -28.10
C VAL A 65 -2.24 -5.87 -29.15
N TYR A 66 -2.56 -4.75 -29.79
CA TYR A 66 -1.74 -4.10 -30.79
C TYR A 66 -1.19 -2.77 -30.24
N PRO A 67 0.08 -2.75 -29.78
CA PRO A 67 0.66 -1.58 -29.15
C PRO A 67 0.75 -0.41 -30.14
N LYS A 68 0.62 0.82 -29.61
CA LYS A 68 0.82 2.03 -30.40
C LYS A 68 2.28 2.12 -30.87
N ILE A 69 2.50 2.44 -32.15
CA ILE A 69 3.85 2.59 -32.73
C ILE A 69 4.70 3.60 -31.93
N THR A 70 4.09 4.69 -31.46
CA THR A 70 4.76 5.71 -30.64
C THR A 70 5.28 5.14 -29.31
N TRP A 71 4.49 4.29 -28.64
CA TRP A 71 4.91 3.62 -27.43
C TRP A 71 6.04 2.62 -27.70
N MET A 72 5.94 1.84 -28.78
CA MET A 72 7.00 0.89 -29.11
C MET A 72 8.34 1.59 -29.40
N LYS A 73 8.32 2.74 -30.08
CA LYS A 73 9.53 3.52 -30.35
C LYS A 73 10.10 4.19 -29.11
N ASN A 74 9.25 4.82 -28.30
CA ASN A 74 9.70 5.70 -27.22
C ASN A 74 9.91 4.96 -25.88
N GLU A 75 9.16 3.89 -25.63
CA GLU A 75 9.10 3.23 -24.32
C GLU A 75 9.60 1.78 -24.36
N LEU A 76 9.26 1.00 -25.40
CA LEU A 76 9.58 -0.43 -25.42
C LEU A 76 11.09 -0.67 -25.50
N LEU A 77 11.80 0.02 -26.39
CA LEU A 77 13.24 -0.17 -26.57
C LEU A 77 14.03 0.18 -25.30
N SER A 78 13.70 1.29 -24.64
CA SER A 78 14.35 1.70 -23.40
C SER A 78 14.07 0.71 -22.25
N LYS A 79 12.85 0.19 -22.18
CA LYS A 79 12.48 -0.86 -21.22
C LYS A 79 13.19 -2.17 -21.49
N LEU A 80 13.26 -2.62 -22.74
CA LEU A 80 13.96 -3.86 -23.11
C LEU A 80 15.45 -3.77 -22.78
N ALA A 81 16.10 -2.65 -23.10
CA ALA A 81 17.49 -2.42 -22.73
C ALA A 81 17.68 -2.51 -21.21
N LYS A 82 16.81 -1.86 -20.43
CA LYS A 82 16.82 -1.94 -18.97
C LYS A 82 16.61 -3.38 -18.47
N TRP A 83 15.59 -4.09 -18.96
CA TRP A 83 15.29 -5.46 -18.55
C TRP A 83 16.37 -6.46 -18.94
N SER A 84 17.13 -6.18 -19.99
CA SER A 84 18.23 -7.05 -20.42
C SER A 84 19.44 -7.00 -19.47
N THR A 85 19.58 -5.94 -18.68
CA THR A 85 20.67 -5.73 -17.72
C THR A 85 20.25 -5.94 -16.27
N GLU A 86 18.95 -6.04 -15.98
CA GLU A 86 18.43 -6.37 -14.66
C GLU A 86 18.67 -7.86 -14.34
N ASP A 87 19.31 -8.13 -13.19
CA ASP A 87 19.56 -9.49 -12.72
C ASP A 87 18.24 -10.18 -12.33
N LYS A 88 17.93 -11.30 -13.00
CA LYS A 88 16.60 -11.94 -13.02
C LYS A 88 16.22 -12.71 -11.75
N LYS A 89 16.95 -12.56 -10.65
CA LYS A 89 16.57 -13.17 -9.36
C LYS A 89 15.42 -12.37 -8.73
N SER A 90 14.26 -12.38 -9.39
CA SER A 90 13.03 -11.89 -8.80
C SER A 90 12.64 -12.83 -7.66
N GLU A 91 12.54 -12.29 -6.45
CA GLU A 91 12.05 -13.02 -5.27
C GLU A 91 10.54 -13.35 -5.38
N PHE A 92 9.86 -12.80 -6.40
CA PHE A 92 8.43 -12.97 -6.67
C PHE A 92 8.21 -13.70 -7.99
N LYS A 93 7.07 -14.41 -8.09
CA LYS A 93 6.61 -15.01 -9.34
C LYS A 93 6.34 -13.98 -10.44
N SER A 94 6.26 -14.47 -11.68
CA SER A 94 5.88 -13.64 -12.82
C SER A 94 4.46 -13.08 -12.67
N THR A 95 4.25 -11.88 -13.20
CA THR A 95 2.94 -11.20 -13.18
C THR A 95 1.89 -11.95 -13.99
N LEU A 96 0.71 -12.18 -13.39
CA LEU A 96 -0.42 -12.90 -13.96
C LEU A 96 -0.05 -14.33 -14.40
N SER A 97 0.69 -15.04 -13.55
CA SER A 97 1.17 -16.40 -13.83
C SER A 97 0.08 -17.47 -13.72
N LEU A 98 -0.99 -17.22 -12.97
CA LEU A 98 -2.07 -18.18 -12.77
C LEU A 98 -3.24 -18.01 -13.76
N ILE A 99 -3.22 -16.96 -14.58
CA ILE A 99 -4.29 -16.66 -15.54
C ILE A 99 -3.76 -16.33 -16.93
N ALA A 100 -4.61 -16.50 -17.94
CA ALA A 100 -4.29 -16.17 -19.32
C ALA A 100 -4.17 -14.63 -19.50
N VAL A 101 -2.95 -14.16 -19.82
CA VAL A 101 -2.62 -12.73 -19.93
C VAL A 101 -3.43 -12.03 -21.02
N ASP A 102 -3.72 -12.74 -22.11
CA ASP A 102 -4.54 -12.31 -23.23
C ASP A 102 -6.00 -12.06 -22.80
N LYS A 103 -6.64 -13.05 -22.16
CA LYS A 103 -8.00 -12.91 -21.62
C LYS A 103 -8.08 -11.76 -20.60
N TYR A 104 -7.11 -11.68 -19.69
CA TYR A 104 -7.03 -10.58 -18.71
C TYR A 104 -6.96 -9.22 -19.42
N SER A 105 -6.09 -9.09 -20.43
CA SER A 105 -5.87 -7.81 -21.10
C SER A 105 -7.12 -7.31 -21.82
N GLN A 106 -7.89 -8.22 -22.43
CA GLN A 106 -9.17 -7.90 -23.06
C GLN A 106 -10.23 -7.49 -22.02
N LEU A 107 -10.48 -8.34 -21.02
CA LEU A 107 -11.51 -8.09 -20.01
C LEU A 107 -11.21 -6.82 -19.19
N TYR A 108 -9.94 -6.59 -18.83
CA TYR A 108 -9.54 -5.38 -18.11
C TYR A 108 -9.95 -4.11 -18.85
N GLN A 109 -9.83 -4.08 -20.18
CA GLN A 109 -10.17 -2.89 -20.96
C GLN A 109 -11.68 -2.70 -21.06
N CYS A 110 -12.43 -3.79 -21.25
CA CYS A 110 -13.88 -3.77 -21.21
C CYS A 110 -14.39 -3.21 -19.88
N LEU A 111 -13.87 -3.72 -18.75
CA LEU A 111 -14.25 -3.24 -17.42
C LEU A 111 -13.76 -1.82 -17.16
N LYS A 112 -12.53 -1.49 -17.58
CA LYS A 112 -11.98 -0.13 -17.45
C LYS A 112 -12.85 0.91 -18.17
N GLU A 113 -13.35 0.60 -19.36
CA GLU A 113 -14.28 1.48 -20.07
C GLU A 113 -15.62 1.56 -19.33
N LYS A 114 -16.20 0.40 -18.96
CA LYS A 114 -17.50 0.30 -18.27
C LYS A 114 -17.54 1.09 -16.97
N TYR A 115 -16.46 1.08 -16.19
CA TYR A 115 -16.39 1.73 -14.87
C TYR A 115 -15.62 3.06 -14.89
N ARG A 116 -15.26 3.58 -16.08
CA ARG A 116 -14.51 4.85 -16.21
C ARG A 116 -15.19 6.01 -15.50
N ASP A 117 -16.51 6.11 -15.58
CA ASP A 117 -17.25 7.25 -15.01
C ASP A 117 -17.16 7.31 -13.48
N MET A 118 -16.85 6.18 -12.82
CA MET A 118 -16.60 6.14 -11.37
C MET A 118 -15.45 7.06 -10.95
N VAL A 119 -14.48 7.30 -11.83
CA VAL A 119 -13.37 8.24 -11.59
C VAL A 119 -13.87 9.68 -11.46
N LYS A 120 -14.93 10.05 -12.20
CA LYS A 120 -15.46 11.42 -12.25
C LYS A 120 -16.29 11.76 -11.03
N VAL A 121 -16.96 10.77 -10.44
CA VAL A 121 -17.91 10.95 -9.34
C VAL A 121 -17.37 10.45 -7.99
N TRP A 122 -16.07 10.18 -7.90
CA TRP A 122 -15.43 9.62 -6.71
C TRP A 122 -15.54 10.56 -5.49
N PRO A 123 -16.28 10.18 -4.42
CA PRO A 123 -16.52 11.07 -3.28
C PRO A 123 -15.44 10.95 -2.19
N GLU A 124 -14.53 9.98 -2.31
CA GLU A 124 -13.48 9.71 -1.32
C GLU A 124 -12.26 10.64 -1.52
N VAL A 125 -11.47 10.81 -0.47
CA VAL A 125 -10.28 11.68 -0.48
C VAL A 125 -9.08 11.08 -1.20
N THR A 126 -9.19 9.83 -1.64
CA THR A 126 -8.15 9.09 -2.35
C THR A 126 -8.09 9.46 -3.83
N ASP A 127 -6.97 9.12 -4.48
CA ASP A 127 -6.80 9.33 -5.92
C ASP A 127 -7.73 8.40 -6.73
N PRO A 128 -8.76 8.93 -7.41
CA PRO A 128 -9.74 8.08 -8.09
C PRO A 128 -9.13 7.27 -9.23
N GLU A 129 -8.17 7.82 -9.98
CA GLU A 129 -7.54 7.10 -11.10
C GLU A 129 -6.74 5.90 -10.58
N LYS A 130 -6.09 6.04 -9.44
CA LYS A 130 -5.35 4.94 -8.84
C LYS A 130 -6.30 3.86 -8.31
N PHE A 131 -7.26 4.23 -7.47
CA PHE A 131 -8.07 3.26 -6.73
C PHE A 131 -9.12 2.58 -7.61
N VAL A 132 -9.80 3.32 -8.50
CA VAL A 132 -10.80 2.72 -9.41
C VAL A 132 -10.15 1.68 -10.32
N TYR A 133 -9.02 2.02 -10.95
CA TYR A 133 -8.37 1.10 -11.88
C TYR A 133 -7.59 -0.03 -11.20
N GLU A 134 -7.26 0.11 -9.91
CA GLU A 134 -6.74 -0.97 -9.07
C GLU A 134 -7.83 -2.01 -8.81
N ASP A 135 -9.03 -1.61 -8.36
CA ASP A 135 -10.15 -2.53 -8.12
C ASP A 135 -10.66 -3.16 -9.42
N VAL A 136 -10.68 -2.41 -10.55
CA VAL A 136 -10.98 -2.99 -11.87
C VAL A 136 -9.98 -4.09 -12.26
N ALA A 137 -8.68 -3.88 -11.98
CA ALA A 137 -7.65 -4.89 -12.26
C ALA A 137 -7.80 -6.12 -11.37
N ILE A 138 -8.11 -5.95 -10.08
CA ILE A 138 -8.36 -7.06 -9.15
C ILE A 138 -9.62 -7.83 -9.56
N ALA A 139 -10.72 -7.13 -9.87
CA ALA A 139 -11.95 -7.75 -10.36
C ALA A 139 -11.70 -8.55 -11.65
N THR A 140 -10.95 -7.99 -12.60
CA THR A 140 -10.57 -8.69 -13.84
C THR A 140 -9.85 -10.00 -13.52
N TYR A 141 -8.88 -9.96 -12.61
CA TYR A 141 -8.11 -11.14 -12.22
C TYR A 141 -9.02 -12.24 -11.67
N LEU A 142 -9.88 -11.88 -10.71
CA LEU A 142 -10.82 -12.81 -10.07
C LEU A 142 -11.81 -13.41 -11.07
N LEU A 143 -12.38 -12.60 -11.97
CA LEU A 143 -13.34 -13.06 -12.96
C LEU A 143 -12.75 -14.10 -13.93
N ILE A 144 -11.50 -13.89 -14.38
CA ILE A 144 -10.80 -14.88 -15.22
C ILE A 144 -10.46 -16.14 -14.43
N LEU A 145 -9.98 -15.99 -13.19
CA LEU A 145 -9.69 -17.12 -12.32
C LEU A 145 -10.94 -17.98 -12.07
N TRP A 146 -12.07 -17.35 -11.79
CA TRP A 146 -13.36 -17.98 -11.55
C TRP A 146 -13.98 -18.58 -12.81
N GLU A 147 -13.80 -17.98 -13.98
CA GLU A 147 -14.22 -18.57 -15.25
C GLU A 147 -13.48 -19.89 -15.52
N GLU A 148 -12.16 -19.91 -15.29
CA GLU A 148 -11.33 -21.09 -15.45
C GLU A 148 -11.71 -22.18 -14.44
N GLU A 149 -11.85 -21.81 -13.16
CA GLU A 149 -12.34 -22.72 -12.11
C GLU A 149 -13.69 -23.34 -12.46
N ARG A 150 -14.65 -22.52 -12.89
CA ARG A 150 -15.99 -22.96 -13.30
C ARG A 150 -15.91 -23.94 -14.46
N SER A 151 -15.05 -23.66 -15.44
CA SER A 151 -14.85 -24.52 -16.60
C SER A 151 -14.25 -25.87 -16.21
N GLN A 152 -13.24 -25.87 -15.33
CA GLN A 152 -12.58 -27.09 -14.84
C GLN A 152 -13.51 -27.95 -13.99
N LYS A 153 -14.29 -27.34 -13.10
CA LYS A 153 -15.27 -28.02 -12.24
C LYS A 153 -16.60 -28.33 -12.93
N GLN A 154 -16.77 -27.90 -14.19
CA GLN A 154 -18.02 -28.04 -14.96
C GLN A 154 -19.25 -27.42 -14.26
N LEU A 155 -19.04 -26.30 -13.56
CA LEU A 155 -20.11 -25.59 -12.86
C LEU A 155 -20.91 -24.73 -13.85
N ARG A 156 -22.21 -24.57 -13.59
CA ARG A 156 -23.09 -23.68 -14.37
C ARG A 156 -23.21 -22.30 -13.74
N GLU A 157 -23.34 -22.28 -12.41
CA GLU A 157 -23.54 -21.06 -11.64
C GLU A 157 -22.26 -20.24 -11.51
N LYS A 158 -22.43 -18.94 -11.29
CA LYS A 158 -21.33 -18.04 -10.97
C LYS A 158 -20.93 -18.17 -9.51
N GLN A 159 -19.63 -18.10 -9.24
CA GLN A 159 -19.05 -18.16 -7.91
C GLN A 159 -19.66 -17.09 -7.01
N SER A 160 -20.08 -17.52 -5.83
CA SER A 160 -20.49 -16.64 -4.74
C SER A 160 -19.29 -16.14 -3.94
N PHE A 161 -19.38 -14.95 -3.36
CA PHE A 161 -18.26 -14.39 -2.60
C PHE A 161 -18.67 -13.54 -1.39
N VAL A 162 -17.76 -13.45 -0.42
CA VAL A 162 -17.78 -12.45 0.66
C VAL A 162 -16.42 -11.75 0.70
N ASP A 163 -16.43 -10.42 0.61
CA ASP A 163 -15.22 -9.58 0.74
C ASP A 163 -15.13 -9.01 2.16
N LEU A 164 -14.11 -9.42 2.90
CA LEU A 164 -13.91 -9.09 4.31
C LEU A 164 -12.90 -7.95 4.45
N GLY A 165 -13.34 -6.84 5.03
CA GLY A 165 -12.60 -5.57 5.02
C GLY A 165 -12.72 -4.86 3.68
N CYS A 166 -13.92 -4.83 3.08
CA CYS A 166 -14.15 -4.37 1.71
C CYS A 166 -13.94 -2.86 1.50
N GLY A 167 -13.78 -2.09 2.57
CA GLY A 167 -13.45 -0.66 2.54
C GLY A 167 -14.42 0.16 1.71
N ASN A 168 -13.96 0.63 0.55
CA ASN A 168 -14.78 1.46 -0.34
C ASN A 168 -15.92 0.67 -1.01
N GLY A 169 -15.87 -0.67 -1.06
CA GLY A 169 -16.91 -1.52 -1.65
C GLY A 169 -16.94 -1.56 -3.18
N LEU A 170 -16.00 -0.93 -3.89
CA LEU A 170 -15.97 -0.89 -5.35
C LEU A 170 -15.70 -2.28 -5.96
N LEU A 171 -14.80 -3.07 -5.36
CA LEU A 171 -14.56 -4.43 -5.82
C LEU A 171 -15.85 -5.27 -5.77
N VAL A 172 -16.58 -5.19 -4.66
CA VAL A 172 -17.90 -5.84 -4.48
C VAL A 172 -18.87 -5.34 -5.55
N HIS A 173 -18.97 -4.03 -5.74
CA HIS A 173 -19.83 -3.43 -6.76
C HIS A 173 -19.57 -3.98 -8.16
N ILE A 174 -18.29 -4.06 -8.56
CA ILE A 174 -17.90 -4.58 -9.87
C ILE A 174 -18.29 -6.06 -9.98
N LEU A 175 -17.87 -6.90 -9.04
CA LEU A 175 -18.12 -8.34 -9.09
C LEU A 175 -19.64 -8.66 -9.11
N SER A 176 -20.42 -7.97 -8.28
CA SER A 176 -21.88 -8.12 -8.27
C SER A 176 -22.53 -7.69 -9.58
N ASN A 177 -22.08 -6.59 -10.18
CA ASN A 177 -22.60 -6.12 -11.47
C ASN A 177 -22.12 -6.98 -12.66
N GLU A 178 -21.00 -7.71 -12.51
CA GLU A 178 -20.61 -8.78 -13.43
C GLU A 178 -21.38 -10.09 -13.15
N GLY A 179 -22.36 -10.09 -12.25
CA GLY A 179 -23.32 -11.16 -12.02
C GLY A 179 -22.89 -12.22 -11.00
N HIS A 180 -21.86 -11.95 -10.20
CA HIS A 180 -21.46 -12.83 -9.11
C HIS A 180 -22.24 -12.49 -7.83
N PRO A 181 -22.97 -13.44 -7.22
CA PRO A 181 -23.69 -13.17 -5.98
C PRO A 181 -22.70 -12.98 -4.84
N GLY A 182 -22.83 -11.91 -4.06
CA GLY A 182 -21.93 -11.69 -2.96
C GLY A 182 -22.20 -10.42 -2.19
N ARG A 183 -21.39 -10.21 -1.14
CA ARG A 183 -21.47 -9.02 -0.30
C ARG A 183 -20.10 -8.62 0.24
N GLY A 184 -19.98 -7.36 0.63
CA GLY A 184 -18.82 -6.85 1.35
C GLY A 184 -19.15 -6.53 2.78
N ILE A 185 -18.23 -6.84 3.70
CA ILE A 185 -18.36 -6.49 5.11
C ILE A 185 -17.16 -5.64 5.49
N ASP A 186 -17.41 -4.45 6.02
CA ASP A 186 -16.37 -3.60 6.58
C ASP A 186 -16.83 -3.04 7.92
N VAL A 187 -15.89 -2.80 8.83
CA VAL A 187 -16.19 -2.18 10.13
C VAL A 187 -16.63 -0.72 10.00
N ARG A 188 -16.39 -0.08 8.84
CA ARG A 188 -16.74 1.32 8.57
C ARG A 188 -17.46 1.47 7.25
N ARG A 189 -18.66 2.06 7.30
CA ARG A 189 -19.33 2.54 6.10
C ARG A 189 -18.54 3.69 5.44
N ARG A 190 -18.43 3.67 4.11
CA ARG A 190 -17.82 4.75 3.31
C ARG A 190 -18.88 5.56 2.57
N LYS A 191 -18.55 6.81 2.21
CA LYS A 191 -19.51 7.72 1.56
C LYS A 191 -19.93 7.21 0.18
N ILE A 192 -19.00 6.57 -0.52
CA ILE A 192 -19.27 5.99 -1.82
C ILE A 192 -20.32 4.87 -1.79
N TRP A 193 -20.59 4.25 -0.64
CA TRP A 193 -21.59 3.17 -0.55
C TRP A 193 -23.00 3.66 -0.93
N ASP A 194 -23.32 4.93 -0.68
CA ASP A 194 -24.62 5.53 -1.02
C ASP A 194 -24.83 5.70 -2.53
N MET A 195 -23.76 5.57 -3.32
CA MET A 195 -23.80 5.71 -4.77
C MET A 195 -24.05 4.37 -5.49
N TYR A 196 -23.87 3.25 -4.80
CA TYR A 196 -24.03 1.94 -5.41
C TYR A 196 -25.50 1.53 -5.52
N GLY A 197 -25.81 0.80 -6.59
CA GLY A 197 -27.15 0.29 -6.83
C GLY A 197 -27.51 -0.90 -5.92
N PRO A 198 -28.77 -1.37 -5.97
CA PRO A 198 -29.28 -2.44 -5.10
C PRO A 198 -28.55 -3.78 -5.25
N GLN A 199 -27.77 -3.95 -6.32
CA GLN A 199 -27.04 -5.19 -6.57
C GLN A 199 -25.77 -5.30 -5.74
N THR A 200 -25.34 -4.19 -5.14
CA THR A 200 -24.15 -4.10 -4.30
C THR A 200 -24.56 -4.19 -2.84
N ILE A 201 -24.36 -5.36 -2.25
CA ILE A 201 -24.69 -5.62 -0.84
C ILE A 201 -23.47 -5.32 0.02
N LEU A 202 -23.59 -4.34 0.91
CA LEU A 202 -22.51 -3.91 1.80
C LEU A 202 -23.02 -3.78 3.23
N GLU A 203 -22.28 -4.34 4.18
CA GLU A 203 -22.64 -4.44 5.59
C GLU A 203 -21.59 -3.76 6.47
N GLU A 204 -22.05 -2.86 7.35
CA GLU A 204 -21.17 -2.22 8.34
C GLU A 204 -21.12 -3.07 9.62
N SER A 205 -20.09 -3.91 9.74
CA SER A 205 -19.93 -4.82 10.87
C SER A 205 -18.46 -5.12 11.17
N ALA A 206 -18.13 -5.22 12.46
CA ALA A 206 -16.78 -5.57 12.90
C ALA A 206 -16.62 -7.09 12.80
N ILE A 207 -15.76 -7.57 11.89
CA ILE A 207 -15.53 -9.00 11.72
C ILE A 207 -14.69 -9.53 12.90
N LEU A 208 -15.19 -10.58 13.54
CA LEU A 208 -14.52 -11.25 14.65
C LEU A 208 -14.06 -12.66 14.23
N PRO A 209 -12.91 -13.15 14.73
CA PRO A 209 -12.46 -14.51 14.49
C PRO A 209 -13.22 -15.49 15.40
N ASN A 210 -14.50 -15.71 15.09
CA ASN A 210 -15.38 -16.64 15.77
C ASN A 210 -16.37 -17.26 14.77
N ASP A 211 -17.20 -18.18 15.26
CA ASP A 211 -18.14 -18.93 14.42
C ASP A 211 -19.28 -18.08 13.81
N ASP A 212 -19.51 -16.85 14.32
CA ASP A 212 -20.54 -15.94 13.80
C ASP A 212 -20.19 -15.40 12.40
N TYR A 213 -18.90 -15.43 12.04
CA TYR A 213 -18.39 -14.97 10.74
C TYR A 213 -17.94 -16.14 9.85
N LEU A 214 -18.69 -17.24 9.89
CA LEU A 214 -18.57 -18.36 8.96
C LEU A 214 -19.58 -18.24 7.81
N PHE A 215 -19.17 -18.68 6.62
CA PHE A 215 -19.92 -18.51 5.38
C PHE A 215 -20.06 -19.85 4.63
N PRO A 216 -20.83 -20.82 5.18
CA PRO A 216 -20.86 -22.20 4.67
C PRO A 216 -21.35 -22.33 3.22
N ASP A 217 -22.21 -21.41 2.78
CA ASP A 217 -22.79 -21.38 1.44
C ASP A 217 -22.01 -20.48 0.46
N THR A 218 -20.82 -20.01 0.84
CA THR A 218 -19.99 -19.12 0.02
C THR A 218 -18.81 -19.84 -0.60
N ASP A 219 -18.62 -19.66 -1.91
CA ASP A 219 -17.53 -20.29 -2.65
C ASP A 219 -16.18 -19.61 -2.36
N TRP A 220 -16.16 -18.27 -2.22
CA TRP A 220 -14.93 -17.49 -2.09
C TRP A 220 -14.96 -16.46 -0.96
N ILE A 221 -13.90 -16.48 -0.14
CA ILE A 221 -13.58 -15.41 0.79
C ILE A 221 -12.50 -14.52 0.17
N ILE A 222 -12.78 -13.22 0.06
CA ILE A 222 -11.86 -12.23 -0.51
C ILE A 222 -11.35 -11.33 0.62
N GLY A 223 -10.04 -11.03 0.59
CA GLY A 223 -9.42 -10.00 1.40
C GLY A 223 -8.56 -9.09 0.54
N ASN A 224 -9.17 -8.06 -0.05
CA ASN A 224 -8.44 -7.03 -0.77
C ASN A 224 -7.92 -5.98 0.21
N HIS A 225 -6.62 -6.01 0.52
CA HIS A 225 -6.02 -5.04 1.45
C HIS A 225 -6.69 -5.01 2.83
N SER A 226 -7.08 -6.19 3.33
CA SER A 226 -7.93 -6.40 4.51
C SER A 226 -7.25 -6.17 5.88
N ASP A 227 -6.13 -5.43 5.91
CA ASP A 227 -5.42 -5.02 7.13
C ASP A 227 -5.24 -6.15 8.17
N GLU A 228 -5.75 -5.98 9.40
CA GLU A 228 -5.64 -6.94 10.51
C GLU A 228 -6.35 -8.27 10.24
N LEU A 229 -7.27 -8.31 9.28
CA LEU A 229 -7.97 -9.53 8.91
C LEU A 229 -7.09 -10.42 8.05
N THR A 230 -6.10 -9.90 7.33
CA THR A 230 -5.23 -10.64 6.38
C THR A 230 -4.89 -12.09 6.81
N PRO A 231 -4.34 -12.36 8.03
CA PRO A 231 -4.03 -13.73 8.45
C PRO A 231 -5.27 -14.58 8.80
N TRP A 232 -6.42 -13.98 9.07
CA TRP A 232 -7.67 -14.67 9.36
C TRP A 232 -8.42 -15.14 8.10
N LEU A 233 -8.17 -14.55 6.92
CA LEU A 233 -8.89 -14.93 5.68
C LEU A 233 -8.76 -16.44 5.37
N PRO A 234 -7.56 -17.06 5.42
CA PRO A 234 -7.44 -18.50 5.20
C PRO A 234 -8.14 -19.31 6.30
N VAL A 235 -8.13 -18.84 7.55
CA VAL A 235 -8.78 -19.53 8.68
C VAL A 235 -10.31 -19.54 8.49
N ILE A 236 -10.87 -18.38 8.17
CA ILE A 236 -12.31 -18.19 7.95
C ILE A 236 -12.78 -19.04 6.76
N ALA A 237 -12.08 -18.98 5.63
CA ALA A 237 -12.40 -19.82 4.48
C ALA A 237 -12.31 -21.32 4.84
N SER A 238 -11.25 -21.69 5.56
CA SER A 238 -11.04 -23.07 5.97
C SER A 238 -12.15 -23.62 6.87
N ARG A 239 -12.67 -22.80 7.80
CA ARG A 239 -13.75 -23.18 8.72
C ARG A 239 -15.15 -23.01 8.14
N SER A 240 -15.31 -22.18 7.12
CA SER A 240 -16.63 -21.92 6.51
C SER A 240 -17.14 -23.16 5.79
N SER A 241 -16.32 -23.76 4.93
CA SER A 241 -16.63 -25.02 4.26
C SER A 241 -15.36 -25.65 3.68
N TYR A 242 -15.32 -26.98 3.58
CA TYR A 242 -14.21 -27.70 2.96
C TYR A 242 -13.94 -27.23 1.52
N SER A 243 -14.99 -26.89 0.76
CA SER A 243 -14.89 -26.41 -0.62
C SER A 243 -14.65 -24.90 -0.76
N CYS A 244 -14.75 -24.15 0.35
CA CYS A 244 -14.58 -22.70 0.33
C CYS A 244 -13.13 -22.35 -0.01
N CYS A 245 -12.96 -21.46 -0.98
CA CYS A 245 -11.69 -20.95 -1.48
C CYS A 245 -11.41 -19.57 -0.88
N TYR A 246 -10.17 -19.11 -0.96
CA TYR A 246 -9.84 -17.74 -0.59
C TYR A 246 -8.88 -17.05 -1.55
N PHE A 247 -8.99 -15.73 -1.59
CA PHE A 247 -8.04 -14.82 -2.20
C PHE A 247 -7.67 -13.75 -1.18
N VAL A 248 -6.38 -13.49 -1.00
CA VAL A 248 -5.91 -12.38 -0.16
C VAL A 248 -4.83 -11.58 -0.88
N LEU A 249 -4.94 -10.25 -0.80
CA LEU A 249 -3.96 -9.29 -1.31
C LEU A 249 -3.38 -8.47 -0.14
N PRO A 250 -2.31 -8.96 0.52
CA PRO A 250 -1.79 -8.35 1.73
C PRO A 250 -1.14 -6.97 1.49
N CYS A 251 -1.49 -5.97 2.30
CA CYS A 251 -0.82 -4.67 2.29
C CYS A 251 -0.23 -4.29 3.66
N CYS A 252 -0.96 -4.44 4.75
CA CYS A 252 -0.49 -4.08 6.08
C CYS A 252 0.04 -5.31 6.82
N PHE A 253 1.12 -5.12 7.57
CA PHE A 253 1.81 -6.25 8.20
C PHE A 253 1.21 -6.52 9.57
N PHE A 254 0.20 -7.38 9.60
CA PHE A 254 -0.47 -7.86 10.80
C PHE A 254 -0.32 -9.37 10.97
N ASN A 255 -0.05 -9.80 12.20
CA ASN A 255 -0.26 -11.19 12.63
C ASN A 255 -1.64 -11.29 13.32
N PHE A 256 -1.94 -12.43 13.94
CA PHE A 256 -3.20 -12.64 14.66
C PHE A 256 -3.42 -11.72 15.89
N TYR A 257 -2.38 -11.03 16.38
CA TYR A 257 -2.38 -10.26 17.64
C TYR A 257 -2.17 -8.76 17.46
N GLY A 258 -1.81 -8.32 16.26
CA GLY A 258 -1.43 -6.94 16.00
C GLY A 258 -0.36 -6.85 14.93
N LYS A 259 0.57 -5.91 15.08
CA LYS A 259 1.61 -5.68 14.07
C LYS A 259 2.57 -6.88 13.99
N TYR A 260 2.82 -7.31 12.76
CA TYR A 260 3.75 -8.39 12.48
C TYR A 260 5.18 -7.96 12.82
N ASN A 261 5.83 -8.73 13.69
CA ASN A 261 7.21 -8.54 14.05
C ASN A 261 8.11 -9.37 13.15
N ARG A 262 9.06 -8.68 12.50
CA ARG A 262 10.03 -9.30 11.60
C ARG A 262 10.95 -10.24 12.40
N LYS A 263 11.11 -11.47 11.93
CA LYS A 263 11.95 -12.52 12.52
C LYS A 263 13.35 -12.56 11.90
N SER A 264 13.53 -12.13 10.65
CA SER A 264 14.81 -12.25 9.94
C SER A 264 15.17 -11.00 9.14
N THR A 265 16.45 -10.61 9.14
CA THR A 265 16.89 -9.48 8.30
C THR A 265 17.28 -9.87 6.86
N LYS A 266 17.25 -11.18 6.52
CA LYS A 266 17.77 -11.71 5.25
C LYS A 266 16.88 -11.45 4.04
N LYS A 267 15.55 -11.34 4.21
CA LYS A 267 14.57 -11.10 3.15
C LYS A 267 13.95 -9.73 3.28
N THR A 268 13.33 -9.17 2.24
CA THR A 268 12.56 -7.93 2.42
C THR A 268 11.42 -8.14 3.43
N GLN A 269 11.03 -7.10 4.18
CA GLN A 269 9.91 -7.21 5.14
C GLN A 269 8.62 -7.68 4.45
N TYR A 270 8.40 -7.25 3.20
CA TYR A 270 7.22 -7.66 2.44
C TYR A 270 7.26 -9.15 2.05
N ARG A 271 8.39 -9.66 1.55
CA ARG A 271 8.53 -11.10 1.25
C ARG A 271 8.34 -11.95 2.48
N GLU A 272 9.01 -11.59 3.58
CA GLU A 272 8.89 -12.33 4.83
C GLU A 272 7.45 -12.34 5.36
N TYR A 273 6.74 -11.22 5.21
CA TYR A 273 5.32 -11.16 5.57
C TYR A 273 4.46 -12.05 4.66
N LEU A 274 4.71 -12.06 3.35
CA LEU A 274 4.00 -12.96 2.42
C LEU A 274 4.27 -14.43 2.75
N ASP A 275 5.50 -14.78 3.13
CA ASP A 275 5.84 -16.14 3.59
C ASP A 275 5.04 -16.53 4.83
N PHE A 276 4.87 -15.58 5.77
CA PHE A 276 4.02 -15.79 6.94
C PHE A 276 2.54 -16.02 6.55
N VAL A 277 1.96 -15.17 5.70
CA VAL A 277 0.56 -15.34 5.27
C VAL A 277 0.38 -16.65 4.49
N LYS A 278 1.37 -17.04 3.68
CA LYS A 278 1.37 -18.33 2.99
C LYS A 278 1.39 -19.50 3.99
N GLU A 279 2.28 -19.46 4.97
CA GLU A 279 2.35 -20.46 6.03
C GLU A 279 1.00 -20.60 6.76
N VAL A 280 0.34 -19.48 7.07
CA VAL A 280 -1.02 -19.53 7.66
C VAL A 280 -1.99 -20.30 6.76
N GLY A 281 -1.97 -20.06 5.44
CA GLY A 281 -2.78 -20.80 4.48
C GLY A 281 -2.43 -22.29 4.40
N ASP A 282 -1.14 -22.63 4.43
CA ASP A 282 -0.64 -24.01 4.45
C ASP A 282 -1.10 -24.75 5.72
N GLN A 283 -1.04 -24.09 6.89
CA GLN A 283 -1.54 -24.59 8.18
C GLN A 283 -3.08 -24.68 8.25
N CYS A 284 -3.77 -23.90 7.43
CA CYS A 284 -5.21 -24.05 7.20
C CYS A 284 -5.52 -25.20 6.21
N GLY A 285 -4.49 -25.91 5.74
CA GLY A 285 -4.58 -27.10 4.89
C GLY A 285 -4.92 -26.79 3.43
N PHE A 286 -4.59 -25.60 2.95
CA PHE A 286 -4.70 -25.25 1.53
C PHE A 286 -3.42 -25.55 0.76
N ASN A 287 -3.55 -25.88 -0.52
CA ASN A 287 -2.45 -25.72 -1.47
C ASN A 287 -2.36 -24.25 -1.87
N VAL A 288 -1.49 -23.48 -1.21
CA VAL A 288 -1.42 -22.03 -1.40
C VAL A 288 -0.62 -21.66 -2.64
N GLU A 289 -1.29 -21.03 -3.58
CA GLU A 289 -0.69 -20.45 -4.77
C GLU A 289 -0.41 -18.96 -4.58
N GLU A 290 0.71 -18.52 -5.14
CA GLU A 290 1.09 -17.10 -5.19
C GLU A 290 0.97 -16.61 -6.62
N ASP A 291 0.57 -15.35 -6.80
CA ASP A 291 0.67 -14.64 -8.08
C ASP A 291 0.96 -13.14 -7.88
N CYS A 292 1.42 -12.48 -8.94
CA CYS A 292 1.62 -11.04 -8.98
C CYS A 292 0.55 -10.37 -9.85
N LEU A 293 -0.22 -9.45 -9.28
CA LEU A 293 -1.26 -8.70 -9.99
C LEU A 293 -0.68 -7.55 -10.83
N ARG A 294 -1.39 -7.16 -11.89
CA ARG A 294 -1.05 -5.97 -12.71
C ARG A 294 -1.79 -4.72 -12.20
N ILE A 295 -1.41 -4.27 -11.01
CA ILE A 295 -1.97 -3.09 -10.32
C ILE A 295 -0.90 -2.02 -10.07
N PRO A 296 -1.27 -0.73 -9.89
CA PRO A 296 -0.34 0.37 -9.60
C PRO A 296 0.12 0.39 -8.13
N SER A 297 0.55 -0.77 -7.60
CA SER A 297 1.00 -0.97 -6.23
C SER A 297 2.34 -1.72 -6.17
N THR A 298 3.15 -1.40 -5.15
CA THR A 298 4.33 -2.19 -4.79
C THR A 298 3.96 -3.45 -4.01
N LYS A 299 2.78 -3.47 -3.38
CA LYS A 299 2.21 -4.60 -2.65
C LYS A 299 1.14 -5.28 -3.51
N ARG A 300 1.61 -6.01 -4.52
CA ARG A 300 0.79 -6.57 -5.60
C ARG A 300 0.79 -8.10 -5.65
N VAL A 301 1.38 -8.75 -4.66
CA VAL A 301 1.43 -10.21 -4.58
C VAL A 301 0.18 -10.69 -3.85
N CYS A 302 -0.61 -11.54 -4.50
CA CYS A 302 -1.75 -12.20 -3.88
C CYS A 302 -1.42 -13.66 -3.53
N LEU A 303 -2.17 -14.20 -2.56
CA LEU A 303 -2.13 -15.60 -2.16
C LEU A 303 -3.54 -16.19 -2.29
N ILE A 304 -3.62 -17.41 -2.80
CA ILE A 304 -4.87 -18.04 -3.22
C ILE A 304 -4.88 -19.48 -2.72
N GLY A 305 -5.97 -19.90 -2.08
CA GLY A 305 -6.20 -21.31 -1.72
C GLY A 305 -7.46 -21.83 -2.39
N MET A 306 -7.29 -22.69 -3.41
CA MET A 306 -8.40 -23.26 -4.20
C MET A 306 -8.66 -24.74 -3.92
N SER A 307 -7.71 -25.43 -3.29
CA SER A 307 -7.77 -26.87 -3.03
C SER A 307 -7.11 -27.22 -1.71
N ARG A 308 -7.49 -28.39 -1.18
CA ARG A 308 -7.01 -28.91 0.11
C ARG A 308 -5.84 -29.87 -0.08
N THR A 309 -4.95 -29.90 0.91
CA THR A 309 -3.81 -30.84 0.97
C THR A 309 -4.19 -32.18 1.61
N TYR A 310 -5.41 -32.31 2.10
CA TYR A 310 -5.94 -33.46 2.82
C TYR A 310 -7.34 -33.83 2.31
N PRO A 311 -7.81 -35.08 2.46
CA PRO A 311 -9.17 -35.47 2.09
C PRO A 311 -10.21 -35.02 3.13
N PRO A 312 -11.51 -34.91 2.78
CA PRO A 312 -12.56 -34.41 3.69
C PRO A 312 -12.68 -35.18 5.01
N THR A 313 -12.33 -36.47 5.02
CA THR A 313 -12.37 -37.32 6.21
C THR A 313 -11.42 -36.88 7.32
N GLN A 314 -10.42 -36.06 7.00
CA GLN A 314 -9.43 -35.55 7.96
C GLN A 314 -9.74 -34.14 8.48
N GLU A 315 -10.85 -33.50 8.07
CA GLU A 315 -11.18 -32.12 8.45
C GLU A 315 -11.08 -31.87 9.95
N LYS A 316 -11.66 -32.77 10.76
CA LYS A 316 -11.63 -32.63 12.22
C LYS A 316 -10.21 -32.58 12.78
N LEU A 317 -9.32 -33.44 12.28
CA LEU A 317 -7.92 -33.49 12.71
C LEU A 317 -7.18 -32.22 12.29
N ILE A 318 -7.40 -31.74 11.07
CA ILE A 318 -6.76 -30.52 10.57
C ILE A 318 -7.27 -29.28 11.28
N ASP A 319 -8.55 -29.21 11.66
CA ASP A 319 -9.07 -28.08 12.44
C ASP A 319 -8.52 -28.04 13.89
N GLU A 320 -8.29 -29.21 14.50
CA GLU A 320 -7.57 -29.30 15.78
C GLU A 320 -6.12 -28.77 15.65
N GLN A 321 -5.40 -29.18 14.59
CA GLN A 321 -4.05 -28.69 14.31
C GLN A 321 -4.02 -27.17 14.04
N ARG A 322 -4.97 -26.67 13.26
CA ARG A 322 -5.16 -25.24 12.97
C ARG A 322 -5.39 -24.44 14.25
N THR A 323 -6.24 -24.95 15.15
CA THR A 323 -6.48 -24.33 16.46
C THR A 323 -5.20 -24.25 17.28
N LEU A 324 -4.40 -25.31 17.31
CA LEU A 324 -3.11 -25.33 18.01
C LEU A 324 -2.10 -24.36 17.40
N TYR A 325 -2.04 -24.28 16.07
CA TYR A 325 -1.18 -23.34 15.35
C TYR A 325 -1.54 -21.89 15.69
N ILE A 326 -2.82 -21.53 15.63
CA ILE A 326 -3.26 -20.16 15.95
C ILE A 326 -2.87 -19.82 17.39
N LYS A 327 -3.11 -20.73 18.35
CA LYS A 327 -2.72 -20.56 19.76
C LYS A 327 -1.19 -20.43 19.94
N SER A 328 -0.38 -21.18 19.21
CA SER A 328 1.09 -21.10 19.32
C SER A 328 1.67 -19.77 18.83
N GLN A 329 1.00 -19.11 17.88
CA GLN A 329 1.39 -17.76 17.48
C GLN A 329 1.25 -16.75 18.64
N HIS A 330 0.39 -17.00 19.64
CA HIS A 330 0.22 -16.14 20.82
C HIS A 330 1.44 -16.21 21.73
N THR A 331 1.89 -17.43 22.02
CA THR A 331 3.02 -17.69 22.91
C THR A 331 4.33 -17.15 22.33
N ASP A 332 4.49 -17.21 21.01
CA ASP A 332 5.61 -16.60 20.30
C ASP A 332 5.59 -15.07 20.41
N SER A 333 4.40 -14.45 20.31
CA SER A 333 4.26 -12.99 20.40
C SER A 333 4.50 -12.45 21.82
N LEU A 334 4.27 -13.26 22.86
CA LEU A 334 4.54 -12.92 24.26
C LEU A 334 5.98 -13.27 24.69
N GLY A 335 6.81 -13.83 23.81
CA GLY A 335 8.21 -14.19 24.11
C GLY A 335 8.36 -15.33 25.13
N LEU A 336 7.32 -16.16 25.30
CA LEU A 336 7.26 -17.22 26.31
C LEU A 336 7.79 -18.58 25.83
N SER A 337 8.41 -18.68 24.65
CA SER A 337 9.03 -19.95 24.24
C SER A 337 10.26 -20.24 25.11
N SER A 338 10.11 -21.16 26.05
CA SER A 338 11.21 -21.82 26.74
C SER A 338 12.20 -22.37 25.71
N LYS A 339 13.46 -21.93 25.81
CA LYS A 339 14.59 -22.51 25.05
C LYS A 339 14.69 -24.00 25.39
N SER A 340 14.13 -24.86 24.56
CA SER A 340 14.48 -26.29 24.54
C SER A 340 15.58 -26.50 23.49
N SER A 341 16.80 -26.08 23.82
CA SER A 341 17.98 -26.65 23.20
C SER A 341 18.36 -27.89 24.01
N LEU A 342 18.21 -29.04 23.38
CA LEU A 342 18.82 -30.29 23.80
C LEU A 342 20.33 -30.08 23.91
N ASP A 343 20.87 -30.22 25.11
CA ASP A 343 22.21 -30.77 25.33
C ASP A 343 22.13 -31.66 26.58
N GLN A 344 22.63 -32.88 26.41
CA GLN A 344 22.70 -33.92 27.43
C GLN A 344 23.82 -33.65 28.44
N ASP A 345 23.65 -34.26 29.61
CA ASP A 345 24.64 -34.66 30.62
C ASP A 345 25.04 -33.63 31.69
N ASP A 346 24.55 -33.83 32.92
CA ASP A 346 25.32 -34.53 33.96
C ASP A 346 24.44 -34.84 35.18
N SER A 347 24.68 -36.00 35.79
CA SER A 347 23.96 -36.51 36.94
C SER A 347 24.35 -35.79 38.24
N ARG A 348 23.37 -35.42 39.07
CA ARG A 348 23.51 -35.45 40.54
C ARG A 348 22.18 -35.31 41.28
N HIS A 349 21.90 -36.32 42.09
CA HIS A 349 20.91 -36.43 43.16
C HIS A 349 20.97 -35.24 44.14
N LEU A 350 19.81 -34.71 44.58
CA LEU A 350 19.42 -34.49 46.00
C LEU A 350 18.22 -33.54 46.14
N ASP A 351 17.21 -34.09 46.82
CA ASP A 351 16.31 -33.53 47.83
C ASP A 351 15.30 -32.39 47.57
N CYS A 352 14.12 -32.71 48.09
CA CYS A 352 12.94 -31.94 48.38
C CYS A 352 13.22 -30.62 49.11
N HIS A 353 12.41 -29.59 48.83
CA HIS A 353 11.70 -28.84 49.86
C HIS A 353 10.57 -27.99 49.24
N ALA A 354 9.37 -28.23 49.74
CA ALA A 354 8.20 -27.40 49.53
C ALA A 354 8.39 -26.02 50.18
N SER A 355 7.87 -24.98 49.56
CA SER A 355 7.37 -23.81 50.28
C SER A 355 6.17 -23.21 49.54
N ASP A 356 5.05 -23.24 50.27
CA ASP A 356 3.80 -22.52 50.00
C ASP A 356 4.05 -21.03 49.79
N THR A 357 3.37 -20.44 48.81
CA THR A 357 2.77 -19.12 49.03
C THR A 357 1.45 -19.03 48.26
N GLN A 358 0.38 -18.92 49.03
CA GLN A 358 -1.01 -18.78 48.64
C GLN A 358 -1.25 -17.53 47.79
N VAL A 359 -1.99 -17.67 46.69
CA VAL A 359 -2.68 -16.54 46.05
C VAL A 359 -4.17 -16.77 46.20
N GLY A 360 -4.81 -15.77 46.81
CA GLY A 360 -6.18 -15.82 47.31
C GLY A 360 -7.24 -16.00 46.23
N ASN A 361 -8.23 -16.80 46.61
CA ASN A 361 -9.53 -16.96 45.99
C ASN A 361 -10.29 -15.63 46.04
N LEU A 362 -10.81 -15.15 44.90
CA LEU A 362 -11.95 -14.21 44.89
C LEU A 362 -13.00 -14.70 43.89
N ASP A 363 -14.00 -15.34 44.49
CA ASP A 363 -15.41 -15.52 44.13
C ASP A 363 -15.84 -15.28 42.67
N SER A 364 -16.19 -16.39 42.01
CA SER A 364 -16.96 -16.42 40.77
C SER A 364 -18.39 -16.81 41.11
N SER A 365 -19.29 -15.82 41.20
CA SER A 365 -20.72 -16.07 41.09
C SER A 365 -21.49 -14.79 40.77
N LEU A 366 -22.43 -14.92 39.80
CA LEU A 366 -23.45 -13.96 39.33
C LEU A 366 -23.20 -13.27 37.97
N VAL A 367 -23.23 -14.04 36.88
CA VAL A 367 -23.75 -13.57 35.58
C VAL A 367 -24.56 -14.72 34.94
N PRO A 368 -25.78 -14.50 34.38
CA PRO A 368 -26.57 -15.55 33.71
C PRO A 368 -25.87 -16.03 32.44
N PRO A 369 -26.20 -17.25 31.92
CA PRO A 369 -25.54 -17.81 30.75
C PRO A 369 -26.05 -17.15 29.47
N GLU A 370 -25.56 -15.96 29.15
CA GLU A 370 -25.55 -15.51 27.77
C GLU A 370 -24.55 -16.37 27.00
N LYS A 371 -24.94 -16.85 25.82
CA LYS A 371 -24.10 -17.66 24.92
C LYS A 371 -22.72 -17.01 24.79
N LEU A 372 -21.73 -17.54 25.51
CA LEU A 372 -20.33 -17.24 25.27
C LEU A 372 -20.00 -17.85 23.91
N THR A 373 -20.14 -17.06 22.85
CA THR A 373 -19.60 -17.38 21.53
C THR A 373 -18.11 -17.67 21.73
N GLU A 374 -17.68 -18.91 21.52
CA GLU A 374 -16.30 -19.31 21.69
C GLU A 374 -15.43 -18.56 20.67
N SER A 375 -14.75 -17.50 21.12
CA SER A 375 -13.78 -16.80 20.30
C SER A 375 -12.66 -17.78 19.93
N TRP A 376 -12.31 -17.87 18.64
CA TRP A 376 -11.20 -18.73 18.22
C TRP A 376 -9.89 -18.31 18.87
N MET A 377 -9.77 -17.01 19.16
CA MET A 377 -8.72 -16.44 19.98
C MET A 377 -9.22 -15.25 20.82
N PRO A 378 -8.94 -15.21 22.13
CA PRO A 378 -9.13 -14.01 22.92
C PRO A 378 -8.08 -12.94 22.55
N GLY A 379 -8.50 -11.67 22.48
CA GLY A 379 -7.59 -10.52 22.31
C GLY A 379 -7.44 -9.97 20.90
N PHE A 380 -8.09 -10.56 19.88
CA PHE A 380 -8.22 -9.88 18.59
C PHE A 380 -9.01 -8.58 18.76
N GLN A 381 -8.47 -7.49 18.23
CA GLN A 381 -9.12 -6.18 18.27
C GLN A 381 -9.32 -5.70 16.83
N PRO A 382 -10.58 -5.69 16.34
CA PRO A 382 -10.92 -4.97 15.13
C PRO A 382 -10.53 -3.51 15.27
N ARG A 383 -10.13 -2.87 14.17
CA ARG A 383 -10.00 -1.41 14.11
C ARG A 383 -11.29 -0.71 14.59
N GLU A 384 -11.14 0.46 15.21
CA GLU A 384 -12.26 1.28 15.68
C GLU A 384 -13.24 1.62 14.54
N LYS A 385 -14.53 1.81 14.80
CA LYS A 385 -15.51 2.22 13.76
C LYS A 385 -15.23 3.63 13.19
N GLU A 386 -14.66 4.52 13.99
CA GLU A 386 -14.31 5.87 13.57
C GLU A 386 -12.80 6.04 13.41
N GLU A 387 -12.36 6.76 12.37
CA GLU A 387 -10.95 7.13 12.22
C GLU A 387 -10.75 8.55 12.75
N ARG A 388 -10.05 8.70 13.88
CA ARG A 388 -9.59 10.03 14.29
C ARG A 388 -8.54 10.51 13.28
N ILE A 389 -8.81 11.62 12.60
CA ILE A 389 -7.87 12.22 11.66
C ILE A 389 -6.64 12.70 12.45
N ARG A 390 -5.55 11.94 12.35
CA ARG A 390 -4.26 12.23 12.98
C ARG A 390 -3.33 12.82 11.93
N ASN A 391 -3.12 14.13 11.97
CA ASN A 391 -2.24 14.83 11.05
C ASN A 391 -1.51 15.95 11.81
N CYS A 392 -0.19 15.98 11.74
CA CYS A 392 0.62 17.04 12.34
C CYS A 392 0.22 18.46 11.89
N ALA A 393 -0.45 18.62 10.73
CA ALA A 393 -0.98 19.89 10.24
C ALA A 393 -2.32 20.32 10.88
N LEU A 394 -2.96 19.44 11.66
CA LEU A 394 -4.15 19.73 12.47
C LEU A 394 -3.80 20.07 13.92
N LEU A 395 -2.54 19.90 14.33
CA LEU A 395 -2.07 20.34 15.63
C LEU A 395 -2.24 21.87 15.79
N PRO A 396 -2.46 22.37 17.01
CA PRO A 396 -2.53 23.80 17.28
C PRO A 396 -1.30 24.53 16.74
N ARG A 397 -1.49 25.68 16.08
CA ARG A 397 -0.38 26.44 15.47
C ARG A 397 0.67 26.83 16.51
N ASP A 398 0.24 27.29 17.67
CA ASP A 398 1.14 27.67 18.76
C ASP A 398 2.03 26.51 19.21
N PHE A 399 1.52 25.27 19.17
CA PHE A 399 2.30 24.07 19.47
C PHE A 399 3.34 23.79 18.38
N ILE A 400 2.93 23.87 17.10
CA ILE A 400 3.85 23.71 15.96
C ILE A 400 4.95 24.77 16.02
N ASP A 401 4.59 26.04 16.19
CA ASP A 401 5.51 27.17 16.21
C ASP A 401 6.48 27.07 17.39
N LYS A 402 6.00 26.72 18.59
CA LYS A 402 6.86 26.45 19.76
C LYS A 402 7.88 25.33 19.47
N THR A 403 7.41 24.23 18.88
CA THR A 403 8.27 23.07 18.56
C THR A 403 9.30 23.42 17.49
N VAL A 404 8.89 24.11 16.41
CA VAL A 404 9.77 24.59 15.34
C VAL A 404 10.83 25.54 15.90
N LEU A 405 10.44 26.49 16.76
CA LEU A 405 11.36 27.41 17.42
C LEU A 405 12.39 26.67 18.29
N GLN A 406 11.94 25.69 19.08
CA GLN A 406 12.83 24.91 19.95
C GLN A 406 13.86 24.13 19.14
N VAL A 407 13.43 23.44 18.08
CA VAL A 407 14.35 22.70 17.19
C VAL A 407 15.29 23.65 16.47
N ALA A 408 14.81 24.80 15.99
CA ALA A 408 15.67 25.75 15.30
C ALA A 408 16.72 26.36 16.22
N LYS A 409 16.36 26.69 17.47
CA LYS A 409 17.34 27.13 18.48
C LYS A 409 18.38 26.06 18.77
N LEU A 410 17.97 24.81 18.91
CA LEU A 410 18.90 23.69 19.13
C LEU A 410 19.93 23.53 18.01
N LEU A 411 19.51 23.76 16.75
CA LEU A 411 20.40 23.72 15.59
C LEU A 411 21.31 24.95 15.49
N LEU A 412 20.87 26.11 15.99
CA LEU A 412 21.62 27.37 15.99
C LEU A 412 22.49 27.55 17.24
N ASP A 413 22.24 26.79 18.31
CA ASP A 413 23.07 26.78 19.51
C ASP A 413 24.44 26.18 19.18
N SER A 414 25.39 27.09 19.01
CA SER A 414 26.81 26.78 18.92
C SER A 414 27.30 26.47 20.34
N ASN A 415 27.60 25.20 20.64
CA ASN A 415 28.47 24.93 21.78
C ASN A 415 29.80 25.65 21.51
N SER A 416 30.11 26.62 22.34
CA SER A 416 31.25 27.54 22.26
C SER A 416 32.59 26.86 22.57
N GLU A 417 32.93 25.77 21.87
CA GLU A 417 34.16 24.99 22.10
C GLU A 417 34.95 24.68 20.80
N GLU A 418 34.47 25.03 19.60
CA GLU A 418 35.28 24.92 18.38
C GLU A 418 35.36 26.24 17.62
N LYS A 419 36.18 27.16 18.13
CA LYS A 419 36.79 28.21 17.29
C LYS A 419 38.27 27.87 17.14
N ASP A 420 38.64 27.22 16.04
CA ASP A 420 40.03 27.12 15.60
C ASP A 420 40.56 28.56 15.37
N PRO A 421 41.59 29.03 16.10
CA PRO A 421 42.03 30.43 16.05
C PRO A 421 42.86 30.76 14.79
N ARG A 422 42.75 29.97 13.71
CA ARG A 422 43.54 30.15 12.50
C ARG A 422 42.68 30.16 11.24
N ILE A 423 41.94 31.23 11.02
CA ILE A 423 41.76 31.89 9.71
C ILE A 423 41.36 33.33 10.01
N ASN A 424 42.32 34.23 9.85
CA ASN A 424 42.09 35.66 9.74
C ASN A 424 42.08 35.91 8.23
N ASP A 425 40.91 35.92 7.59
CA ASP A 425 40.80 36.37 6.20
C ASP A 425 39.45 37.05 5.93
N GLN A 426 39.55 38.19 5.26
CA GLN A 426 38.46 39.07 4.91
C GLN A 426 37.61 38.43 3.80
N SER A 427 36.52 37.74 4.11
CA SER A 427 35.52 37.41 3.08
C SER A 427 34.11 37.13 3.64
N LYS A 428 33.11 37.77 3.01
CA LYS A 428 31.65 37.50 3.01
C LYS A 428 30.97 37.17 4.35
N SER A 429 29.96 37.96 4.69
CA SER A 429 28.89 37.64 5.66
C SER A 429 28.43 36.18 5.56
N VAL A 430 29.03 35.27 6.34
CA VAL A 430 28.60 33.87 6.45
C VAL A 430 27.37 33.86 7.34
N TRP A 431 26.19 33.89 6.72
CA TRP A 431 24.91 33.67 7.41
C TRP A 431 24.97 32.32 8.15
N ASP A 432 24.61 32.33 9.43
CA ASP A 432 24.72 31.18 10.32
C ASP A 432 23.80 30.05 9.84
N THR A 433 24.40 28.93 9.42
CA THR A 433 23.65 27.74 8.99
C THR A 433 23.36 26.77 10.13
N GLY A 434 23.88 27.05 11.33
CA GLY A 434 23.83 26.15 12.47
C GLY A 434 24.55 24.82 12.22
N ARG A 435 24.32 23.86 13.12
CA ARG A 435 24.75 22.46 13.00
C ARG A 435 23.67 21.58 12.37
N SER A 436 24.07 20.38 11.94
CA SER A 436 23.16 19.31 11.54
C SER A 436 23.04 18.29 12.67
N LEU A 437 21.83 17.92 13.05
CA LEU A 437 21.56 16.91 14.08
C LEU A 437 20.73 15.77 13.50
N THR A 438 20.95 14.56 13.99
CA THR A 438 20.08 13.43 13.70
C THR A 438 18.70 13.62 14.31
N LEU A 439 17.66 13.02 13.72
CA LEU A 439 16.30 13.02 14.29
C LEU A 439 16.26 12.49 15.73
N ARG A 440 17.19 11.59 16.09
CA ARG A 440 17.31 11.06 17.45
C ARG A 440 17.79 12.14 18.42
N GLU A 441 18.87 12.84 18.09
CA GLU A 441 19.39 13.94 18.92
C GLU A 441 18.37 15.06 19.06
N VAL A 442 17.65 15.40 17.98
CA VAL A 442 16.55 16.39 18.06
C VAL A 442 15.45 15.90 19.01
N ALA A 443 15.07 14.62 18.94
CA ALA A 443 14.04 14.06 19.81
C ALA A 443 14.47 14.06 21.29
N GLU A 444 15.73 13.76 21.60
CA GLU A 444 16.26 13.75 22.97
C GLU A 444 16.20 15.13 23.67
N HIS A 445 16.13 16.22 22.90
CA HIS A 445 16.03 17.59 23.40
C HIS A 445 14.60 18.16 23.43
N LEU A 446 13.59 17.36 23.08
CA LEU A 446 12.18 17.73 23.16
C LEU A 446 11.54 17.15 24.44
N GLU A 447 10.59 17.90 25.01
CA GLU A 447 9.81 17.43 26.16
C GLU A 447 9.06 16.13 25.83
N VAL A 448 8.97 15.21 26.80
CA VAL A 448 8.31 13.91 26.63
C VAL A 448 6.85 14.07 26.18
N ASP A 449 6.13 15.06 26.72
CA ASP A 449 4.74 15.37 26.34
C ASP A 449 4.63 15.85 24.89
N THR A 450 5.63 16.59 24.40
CA THR A 450 5.70 17.07 23.01
C THR A 450 5.94 15.90 22.07
N LEU A 451 6.86 15.01 22.41
CA LEU A 451 7.12 13.78 21.64
C LEU A 451 5.91 12.85 21.64
N GLN A 452 5.21 12.70 22.76
CA GLN A 452 4.04 11.84 22.86
C GLN A 452 2.88 12.38 22.02
N LYS A 453 2.65 13.70 22.05
CA LYS A 453 1.69 14.37 21.14
C LYS A 453 2.05 14.16 19.67
N LEU A 454 3.32 14.33 19.30
CA LEU A 454 3.77 14.10 17.92
C LEU A 454 3.66 12.63 17.52
N LYS A 455 3.99 11.69 18.40
CA LYS A 455 3.91 10.25 18.17
C LYS A 455 2.47 9.76 17.98
N ASN A 456 1.51 10.47 18.59
CA ASN A 456 0.09 10.22 18.41
C ASN A 456 -0.44 10.70 17.05
N GLU A 457 0.32 11.51 16.30
CA GLU A 457 0.00 11.97 14.96
C GLU A 457 0.69 11.12 13.87
N CYS A 458 0.04 10.95 12.72
CA CYS A 458 0.63 10.20 11.60
C CYS A 458 1.91 10.89 11.08
N GLY A 459 3.06 10.20 11.24
CA GLY A 459 4.36 10.64 10.74
C GLY A 459 5.26 11.37 11.74
N GLY A 460 4.77 11.68 12.94
CA GLY A 460 5.59 12.14 14.05
C GLY A 460 6.41 13.41 13.81
N LEU A 461 7.53 13.52 14.55
CA LEU A 461 8.48 14.64 14.49
C LEU A 461 9.07 14.83 13.09
N GLN A 462 9.41 13.74 12.40
CA GLN A 462 10.00 13.82 11.07
C GLN A 462 9.05 14.49 10.06
N THR A 463 7.76 14.13 10.08
CA THR A 463 6.76 14.76 9.21
C THR A 463 6.51 16.21 9.60
N LEU A 464 6.51 16.55 10.89
CA LEU A 464 6.41 17.94 11.34
C LEU A 464 7.55 18.80 10.74
N LEU A 465 8.79 18.32 10.84
CA LEU A 465 9.97 19.05 10.34
C LEU A 465 9.95 19.17 8.81
N ARG A 466 9.56 18.10 8.10
CA ARG A 466 9.40 18.12 6.63
C ARG A 466 8.30 19.07 6.18
N ASN A 467 7.19 19.17 6.90
CA ASN A 467 6.10 20.09 6.59
C ASN A 467 6.52 21.55 6.78
N ASN A 468 7.43 21.81 7.73
CA ASN A 468 8.04 23.12 7.98
C ASN A 468 9.28 23.37 7.09
N HIS A 469 9.14 23.08 5.79
CA HIS A 469 10.18 23.21 4.76
C HIS A 469 10.72 24.63 4.57
N GLN A 470 10.05 25.65 5.13
CA GLN A 470 10.58 27.00 5.18
C GLN A 470 11.86 27.01 6.03
N VAL A 471 11.85 26.34 7.18
CA VAL A 471 12.89 26.41 8.20
C VAL A 471 13.90 25.28 8.08
N PHE A 472 13.43 24.05 7.86
CA PHE A 472 14.27 22.85 7.95
C PHE A 472 14.50 22.16 6.61
N GLU A 473 15.67 21.56 6.51
CA GLU A 473 16.01 20.55 5.51
C GLU A 473 16.22 19.21 6.21
N VAL A 474 15.62 18.13 5.68
CA VAL A 474 15.68 16.79 6.28
C VAL A 474 16.21 15.79 5.25
N ILE A 475 17.49 15.44 5.34
CA ILE A 475 18.18 14.53 4.42
C ILE A 475 18.78 13.37 5.23
N ASN A 476 18.53 12.12 4.80
CA ASN A 476 19.10 10.92 5.44
C ASN A 476 18.93 10.86 6.98
N SER A 477 17.78 11.31 7.48
CA SER A 477 17.48 11.40 8.93
C SER A 477 18.26 12.45 9.72
N ASN A 478 19.03 13.30 9.03
CA ASN A 478 19.63 14.50 9.60
C ASN A 478 18.76 15.72 9.29
N VAL A 479 18.70 16.64 10.25
CA VAL A 479 17.93 17.87 10.24
C VAL A 479 18.93 19.02 10.32
N SER A 480 18.81 19.98 9.41
CA SER A 480 19.58 21.23 9.42
C SER A 480 18.67 22.42 9.14
N ILE A 481 19.14 23.62 9.48
CA ILE A 481 18.50 24.85 9.03
C ILE A 481 18.68 24.96 7.51
N ARG A 482 17.59 25.25 6.81
CA ARG A 482 17.59 25.33 5.35
C ARG A 482 18.26 26.62 4.87
N ASP A 483 19.33 26.49 4.09
CA ASP A 483 19.98 27.64 3.43
C ASP A 483 19.32 27.93 2.08
N TRP A 484 18.54 29.01 2.03
CA TRP A 484 17.82 29.44 0.82
C TRP A 484 18.72 30.14 -0.22
N ARG A 485 20.02 30.30 0.04
CA ARG A 485 21.01 30.79 -0.94
C ARG A 485 21.57 29.69 -1.81
N GLN A 486 21.50 28.43 -1.36
CA GLN A 486 21.94 27.27 -2.12
C GLN A 486 20.76 26.70 -2.90
N GLU A 487 20.92 26.55 -4.22
CA GLU A 487 19.94 25.79 -5.00
C GLU A 487 20.07 24.30 -4.66
N VAL A 488 18.99 23.69 -4.20
CA VAL A 488 18.98 22.26 -3.86
C VAL A 488 19.17 21.46 -5.15
N HIS A 489 20.34 20.84 -5.33
CA HIS A 489 20.53 19.77 -6.31
C HIS A 489 19.76 18.53 -5.84
N THR A 490 18.44 18.52 -6.04
CA THR A 490 17.66 17.29 -5.90
C THR A 490 18.06 16.35 -7.01
N ASN A 491 18.74 15.26 -6.66
CA ASN A 491 19.17 14.19 -7.55
C ASN A 491 17.97 13.31 -8.01
N THR A 492 16.99 13.93 -8.66
CA THR A 492 15.91 13.23 -9.37
C THR A 492 15.89 13.70 -10.80
N ASN A 493 16.36 12.84 -11.71
CA ASN A 493 16.19 12.92 -13.16
C ASN A 493 14.70 12.80 -13.56
N LYS A 494 13.88 13.77 -13.16
CA LYS A 494 12.61 14.10 -13.80
C LYS A 494 12.63 15.59 -14.08
N ARG A 495 13.01 15.95 -15.32
CA ARG A 495 12.80 17.30 -15.85
C ARG A 495 11.32 17.67 -15.63
N ARG A 496 11.04 18.54 -14.66
CA ARG A 496 9.74 19.23 -14.59
C ARG A 496 9.67 20.17 -15.79
N PRO A 497 8.53 20.24 -16.52
CA PRO A 497 8.38 21.18 -17.63
C PRO A 497 8.62 22.62 -17.17
N GLU A 498 9.31 23.41 -17.99
CA GLU A 498 9.75 24.78 -17.70
C GLU A 498 8.61 25.76 -17.37
N ALA A 499 7.35 25.39 -17.68
CA ALA A 499 6.15 26.17 -17.40
C ALA A 499 5.72 26.25 -15.91
N LYS A 500 6.46 25.65 -14.96
CA LYS A 500 6.16 25.69 -13.50
C LYS A 500 7.30 26.28 -12.64
N ARG A 501 8.22 27.06 -13.23
CA ARG A 501 9.36 27.64 -12.50
C ARG A 501 9.04 28.93 -11.73
N THR A 502 7.94 29.59 -12.05
CA THR A 502 7.42 30.72 -11.27
C THR A 502 6.29 30.23 -10.37
N ALA A 503 6.43 30.39 -9.05
CA ALA A 503 5.29 30.26 -8.16
C ALA A 503 4.20 31.23 -8.66
N PRO A 504 2.92 30.81 -8.75
CA PRO A 504 1.84 31.72 -9.10
C PRO A 504 1.91 32.96 -8.20
N SER A 505 1.67 34.16 -8.75
CA SER A 505 1.64 35.44 -8.00
C SER A 505 0.78 35.37 -6.74
N ASP A 506 -0.17 34.44 -6.74
CA ASP A 506 -1.24 34.27 -5.77
C ASP A 506 -0.80 33.53 -4.48
N VAL A 507 0.43 33.02 -4.42
CA VAL A 507 0.99 32.30 -3.25
C VAL A 507 2.14 33.07 -2.58
N LEU A 508 2.70 34.07 -3.27
CA LEU A 508 3.81 34.89 -2.78
C LEU A 508 3.38 35.77 -1.59
N LYS A 509 4.25 35.83 -0.58
CA LYS A 509 4.11 36.68 0.60
C LYS A 509 2.80 36.49 1.38
N THR A 510 2.18 35.32 1.29
CA THR A 510 0.95 34.96 2.03
C THR A 510 1.21 34.57 3.49
N ARG A 511 2.49 34.43 3.88
CA ARG A 511 2.95 34.13 5.24
C ARG A 511 4.21 34.94 5.56
N LEU A 512 4.43 35.22 6.83
CA LEU A 512 5.66 35.86 7.32
C LEU A 512 6.88 34.96 7.10
N CYS A 513 8.02 35.59 6.84
CA CYS A 513 9.29 34.90 6.71
C CYS A 513 9.80 34.47 8.09
N TRP A 514 9.87 33.16 8.34
CA TRP A 514 10.34 32.63 9.61
C TRP A 514 11.76 33.11 9.92
N PHE A 515 12.67 33.15 8.93
CA PHE A 515 14.04 33.61 9.15
C PHE A 515 14.14 35.09 9.49
N TYR A 516 13.29 35.92 8.88
CA TYR A 516 13.25 37.33 9.21
C TYR A 516 12.81 37.57 10.66
N VAL A 517 11.86 36.77 11.15
CA VAL A 517 11.29 36.93 12.49
C VAL A 517 12.16 36.27 13.57
N ASN A 518 12.74 35.10 13.30
CA ASN A 518 13.27 34.22 14.34
C ASN A 518 14.76 33.86 14.20
N HIS A 519 15.38 34.08 13.04
CA HIS A 519 16.78 33.70 12.84
C HIS A 519 17.72 34.82 13.33
N PRO A 520 18.78 34.53 14.12
CA PRO A 520 19.70 35.54 14.64
C PRO A 520 20.36 36.41 13.55
N SER A 521 20.71 35.79 12.42
CA SER A 521 21.28 36.48 11.25
C SER A 521 20.24 37.06 10.28
N GLY A 522 18.95 37.05 10.64
CA GLY A 522 17.85 37.48 9.77
C GLY A 522 17.62 36.56 8.57
N CYS A 523 16.85 37.02 7.58
CA CYS A 523 16.63 36.25 6.35
C CYS A 523 17.87 36.31 5.42
N PRO A 524 18.33 35.18 4.86
CA PRO A 524 19.48 35.15 3.96
C PRO A 524 19.18 35.68 2.55
N ARG A 525 17.93 36.07 2.26
CA ARG A 525 17.49 36.65 0.99
C ARG A 525 17.09 38.11 1.17
N ALA A 526 17.27 38.92 0.12
CA ALA A 526 16.65 40.24 0.04
C ALA A 526 15.11 40.12 0.07
N ALA A 527 14.43 41.11 0.64
CA ALA A 527 12.98 41.10 0.83
C ALA A 527 12.19 40.99 -0.49
N GLU A 528 12.75 41.48 -1.59
CA GLU A 528 12.18 41.38 -2.95
C GLU A 528 12.26 39.96 -3.52
N SER A 529 13.31 39.21 -3.17
CA SER A 529 13.59 37.85 -3.67
C SER A 529 13.12 36.75 -2.71
N CYS A 530 12.57 37.13 -1.56
CA CYS A 530 12.00 36.20 -0.60
C CYS A 530 10.54 35.88 -0.95
N PRO A 531 10.16 34.58 -1.06
CA PRO A 531 8.77 34.22 -1.31
C PRO A 531 7.84 34.46 -0.10
N TYR A 532 8.40 34.86 1.05
CA TYR A 532 7.69 35.12 2.30
C TYR A 532 7.84 36.59 2.71
N ALA A 533 6.85 37.12 3.43
CA ALA A 533 6.79 38.53 3.82
C ALA A 533 7.79 38.88 4.93
N HIS A 534 8.61 39.92 4.73
CA HIS A 534 9.53 40.49 5.73
C HIS A 534 8.84 41.60 6.52
N GLY A 535 7.75 41.26 7.21
CA GLY A 535 6.91 42.18 7.98
C GLY A 535 5.44 42.16 7.56
N ALA A 536 4.58 42.80 8.35
CA ALA A 536 3.13 42.83 8.10
C ALA A 536 2.77 43.62 6.83
N GLU A 537 3.56 44.64 6.50
CA GLU A 537 3.43 45.50 5.30
C GLU A 537 3.48 44.69 3.98
N GLU A 538 4.24 43.60 3.98
CA GLU A 538 4.45 42.75 2.81
C GLU A 538 3.44 41.60 2.71
N LEU A 539 2.64 41.38 3.76
CA LEU A 539 1.78 40.22 3.90
C LEU A 539 0.53 40.34 3.02
N ARG A 540 0.34 39.38 2.12
CA ARG A 540 -0.80 39.34 1.19
C ARG A 540 -1.90 38.39 1.69
N PRO A 541 -3.18 38.73 1.52
CA PRO A 541 -4.28 37.82 1.81
C PRO A 541 -4.22 36.61 0.87
N SER A 542 -4.41 35.41 1.42
CA SER A 542 -4.45 34.18 0.62
C SER A 542 -5.76 34.12 -0.17
N LEU A 543 -5.67 34.13 -1.51
CA LEU A 543 -6.82 34.04 -2.42
C LEU A 543 -7.30 32.59 -2.65
N MET A 544 -6.71 31.62 -1.95
CA MET A 544 -7.16 30.23 -1.99
C MET A 544 -8.45 30.08 -1.17
N PRO A 545 -9.54 29.51 -1.73
CA PRO A 545 -10.75 29.27 -0.95
C PRO A 545 -10.40 28.40 0.26
N ARG A 546 -10.62 28.94 1.46
CA ARG A 546 -10.55 28.15 2.69
C ARG A 546 -11.58 27.04 2.52
N LYS A 547 -11.14 25.79 2.31
CA LYS A 547 -12.01 24.62 2.50
C LYS A 547 -12.59 24.75 3.91
N ASN A 548 -13.89 25.04 3.99
CA ASN A 548 -14.59 25.24 5.26
C ASN A 548 -14.29 24.04 6.15
N ARG A 549 -13.59 24.33 7.25
CA ARG A 549 -13.41 23.44 8.38
C ARG A 549 -14.62 23.69 9.27
N ASN A 550 -15.43 22.66 9.46
CA ASN A 550 -16.54 22.55 10.41
C ASN A 550 -17.64 23.61 10.31
N SER A 551 -18.73 23.24 9.64
CA SER A 551 -20.07 23.69 10.04
C SER A 551 -21.00 22.49 9.91
N ALA A 552 -21.61 22.08 11.02
CA ALA A 552 -22.72 21.14 11.05
C ALA A 552 -23.90 21.72 10.25
N PRO A 553 -24.75 20.91 9.60
CA PRO A 553 -25.93 21.42 8.94
C PRO A 553 -27.04 21.58 10.00
N ASP A 554 -27.19 22.78 10.52
CA ASP A 554 -28.46 23.20 11.11
C ASP A 554 -29.38 23.67 9.98
N GLY A 555 -30.59 23.10 9.95
CA GLY A 555 -31.81 23.82 9.61
C GLY A 555 -32.09 24.08 8.12
N TYR A 556 -33.08 23.33 7.61
CA TYR A 556 -34.15 23.80 6.72
C TYR A 556 -33.99 25.21 6.11
N CYS A 557 -33.94 25.29 4.78
CA CYS A 557 -34.71 26.32 4.09
C CYS A 557 -35.21 25.86 2.71
N SER A 558 -36.51 26.07 2.57
CA SER A 558 -37.42 25.85 1.46
C SER A 558 -36.96 26.41 0.10
N SER A 559 -37.43 25.74 -0.95
CA SER A 559 -37.52 26.11 -2.36
C SER A 559 -37.75 27.59 -2.68
N SER A 560 -37.15 28.06 -3.78
CA SER A 560 -37.87 28.69 -4.90
C SER A 560 -36.99 28.87 -6.13
N LEU A 561 -37.54 28.42 -7.27
CA LEU A 561 -37.13 28.67 -8.65
C LEU A 561 -37.33 30.16 -8.98
N VAL A 562 -36.37 30.79 -9.67
CA VAL A 562 -36.67 31.90 -10.59
C VAL A 562 -35.81 31.73 -11.85
N LEU A 563 -36.51 31.52 -12.97
CA LEU A 563 -35.99 31.58 -14.33
C LEU A 563 -35.64 33.02 -14.70
N MET A 564 -34.46 33.21 -15.30
CA MET A 564 -34.28 33.92 -16.56
C MET A 564 -33.10 33.34 -17.31
#